data_AF-A0A959NDL8-F1
#
_entry.id   AF-A0A959NDL8-F1
#
_cell.length_a   1.000
_cell.length_b   1.000
_cell.length_c   1.000
_cell.angle_alpha   90.00
_cell.angle_beta   90.00
_cell.angle_gamma   90.00
#
_symmetry.space_group_name_H-M   'P 1'
#
loop_
_entity.id
_entity.type
_entity.pdbx_description
1 polymer ?
#
loop_
_entity_poly.entity_id
_entity_poly.type
_entity_poly.pdbx_seq_one_letter_code
_entity_poly.pdbx_strand_id
1 'polypeptide(L)' 'MYPEEIVVPMKEELTENGFKELLSVADVDAQLAQKGTTLVMINSVCGCSAGTARPGVLLAIEKAG' A
#
# COMPACT_ATOMS: atom_id res chain seq x y z
N MET A 1 16.78 9.02 -7.25
CA MET A 1 15.69 8.69 -6.31
C MET A 1 14.70 9.85 -6.35
N TYR A 2 13.38 9.59 -6.30
CA TYR A 2 12.39 10.67 -6.33
C TYR A 2 12.44 11.47 -5.01
N PRO A 3 12.17 12.78 -5.02
CA PRO A 3 12.08 13.59 -3.81
C PRO A 3 11.02 13.08 -2.84
N GLU A 4 11.26 13.27 -1.55
CA GLU A 4 10.38 12.79 -0.48
C GLU A 4 8.99 13.42 -0.59
N GLU A 5 8.94 14.72 -0.87
CA GLU A 5 7.71 15.48 -1.06
C GLU A 5 6.83 14.95 -2.21
N ILE A 6 7.40 14.20 -3.16
CA ILE A 6 6.66 13.58 -4.25
C ILE A 6 6.15 12.20 -3.86
N VAL A 7 6.91 11.43 -3.07
CA VAL A 7 6.56 10.04 -2.73
C VAL A 7 5.68 9.93 -1.48
N VAL A 8 5.74 10.91 -0.58
CA VAL A 8 4.92 10.96 0.65
C VAL A 8 3.42 10.91 0.32
N PRO A 9 2.88 11.75 -0.59
CA PRO A 9 1.46 11.66 -0.95
C PRO A 9 1.06 10.30 -1.54
N MET A 10 1.99 9.63 -2.25
CA MET A 10 1.72 8.34 -2.89
C MET A 10 1.61 7.18 -1.90
N LYS A 11 2.30 7.26 -0.75
CA LYS A 11 2.15 6.28 0.34
C LYS A 11 0.95 6.63 1.22
N GLU A 12 0.72 7.93 1.47
CA GLU A 12 -0.41 8.42 2.29
C GLU A 12 -1.76 8.00 1.70
N GLU A 13 -1.89 8.02 0.37
CA GLU A 13 -3.07 7.51 -0.34
C GLU A 13 -3.46 6.08 0.12
N LEU A 14 -2.48 5.22 0.45
CA LEU A 14 -2.73 3.88 0.96
C LEU A 14 -2.87 3.87 2.48
N THR A 15 -1.95 4.49 3.21
CA THR A 15 -1.90 4.39 4.68
C THR A 15 -3.08 5.07 5.37
N GLU A 16 -3.62 6.13 4.77
CA GLU A 16 -4.84 6.79 5.26
C GLU A 16 -6.11 5.94 5.00
N ASN A 17 -6.03 4.94 4.13
CA ASN A 17 -7.15 4.07 3.75
C ASN A 17 -6.95 2.62 4.20
N GLY A 18 -6.29 2.41 5.34
CA GLY A 18 -6.25 1.12 6.04
C GLY A 18 -5.07 0.22 5.68
N PHE A 19 -4.15 0.65 4.81
CA PHE A 19 -2.88 -0.05 4.64
C PHE A 19 -1.89 0.27 5.75
N LYS A 20 -1.07 -0.71 6.10
CA LYS A 20 0.08 -0.53 6.98
C LYS A 20 1.37 -0.51 6.15
N GLU A 21 2.18 0.53 6.31
CA GLU A 21 3.50 0.60 5.70
C GLU A 21 4.47 -0.36 6.39
N LEU A 22 5.28 -1.07 5.60
CA LEU A 22 6.29 -2.02 6.07
C LEU A 22 7.64 -1.61 5.47
N LEU A 23 8.56 -1.13 6.32
CA LEU A 23 9.83 -0.54 5.87
C LEU A 23 11.04 -1.44 6.14
N SER A 24 10.87 -2.50 6.92
CA SER A 24 11.93 -3.46 7.21
C SER A 24 11.53 -4.89 6.88
N VAL A 25 12.53 -5.74 6.64
CA VAL A 25 12.32 -7.19 6.45
C VAL A 25 11.60 -7.80 7.65
N ALA A 26 11.96 -7.37 8.87
CA ALA A 26 11.33 -7.85 10.08
C ALA A 26 9.84 -7.49 10.15
N ASP A 27 9.45 -6.28 9.70
CA ASP A 27 8.04 -5.87 9.65
C ASP A 27 7.24 -6.72 8.65
N VAL A 28 7.86 -7.04 7.50
CA VAL A 28 7.27 -7.92 6.48
C VAL A 28 7.07 -9.33 7.04
N ASP A 29 8.11 -9.92 7.62
CA ASP A 29 8.05 -11.27 8.21
C ASP A 29 6.99 -11.34 9.32
N ALA A 30 6.95 -10.34 10.20
CA ALA A 30 5.99 -10.28 11.29
C ALA A 30 4.55 -10.14 10.79
N GLN A 31 4.32 -9.37 9.72
CA GLN A 31 2.99 -9.18 9.14
C GLN A 31 2.51 -10.45 8.43
N LEU A 32 3.36 -11.08 7.62
CA LEU A 32 3.01 -12.27 6.83
C LEU A 32 2.87 -13.54 7.68
N ALA A 33 3.43 -13.56 8.90
CA ALA A 33 3.24 -14.65 9.85
C ALA A 33 1.86 -14.65 10.54
N GLN A 34 1.07 -13.58 10.40
CA GLN A 34 -0.26 -13.49 11.01
C GLN A 34 -1.25 -14.47 10.36
N LYS A 35 -2.22 -14.95 11.13
CA LYS A 35 -3.26 -15.85 10.63
C LYS A 35 -4.32 -15.05 9.86
N GLY A 36 -4.93 -15.69 8.86
CA GLY A 36 -5.98 -15.10 8.03
C GLY A 36 -5.46 -14.74 6.63
N THR A 37 -6.15 -13.82 5.96
CA THR A 37 -5.78 -13.36 4.62
C THR A 37 -5.12 -11.99 4.71
N THR A 38 -3.98 -11.81 4.06
CA THR A 38 -3.31 -10.51 3.93
C THR A 38 -3.36 -10.03 2.49
N LEU A 39 -3.93 -8.85 2.26
CA LEU A 39 -3.82 -8.13 0.99
C LEU A 39 -2.54 -7.29 1.01
N VAL A 40 -1.56 -7.63 0.17
CA VAL A 40 -0.29 -6.93 0.07
C VAL A 40 -0.28 -6.07 -1.19
N MET A 41 -0.06 -4.77 -1.03
CA MET A 41 0.08 -3.83 -2.14
C MET A 41 1.55 -3.43 -2.31
N ILE A 42 2.15 -3.79 -3.44
CA ILE A 42 3.49 -3.32 -3.82
C ILE A 42 3.33 -1.97 -4.52
N ASN A 43 3.52 -0.88 -3.77
CA ASN A 43 3.39 0.47 -4.30
C ASN A 43 4.59 0.84 -5.19
N SER A 44 4.37 1.76 -6.13
CA SER A 44 5.44 2.34 -6.96
C SER A 44 5.12 3.78 -7.37
N VAL A 45 6.14 4.46 -7.89
CA VAL A 45 6.04 5.81 -8.47
C VAL A 45 5.55 5.81 -9.92
N CYS A 46 5.32 4.63 -10.52
CA CYS A 46 4.89 4.50 -11.90
C CYS A 46 3.44 4.98 -12.08
N GLY A 47 3.14 5.55 -13.26
CA GLY A 47 1.80 6.06 -13.58
C GLY A 47 0.69 5.02 -13.50
N CYS A 48 0.98 3.74 -13.74
CA CYS A 48 0.00 2.66 -13.54
C CYS A 48 -0.36 2.48 -12.05
N SER A 49 0.59 2.69 -11.13
CA SER A 49 0.29 2.64 -9.70
C SER A 49 -0.69 3.73 -9.30
N ALA A 50 -0.49 4.94 -9.84
CA ALA A 50 -1.36 6.08 -9.61
C ALA A 50 -2.73 5.96 -10.28
N GLY A 51 -2.76 5.55 -11.56
CA GLY A 51 -3.99 5.54 -12.35
C GLY A 51 -4.86 4.31 -12.18
N THR A 52 -4.31 3.18 -11.74
CA THR A 52 -5.05 1.91 -11.65
C THR A 52 -4.83 1.16 -10.35
N ALA A 53 -3.60 0.92 -9.93
CA ALA A 53 -3.35 -0.02 -8.83
C ALA A 53 -3.80 0.50 -7.46
N ARG A 54 -3.43 1.73 -7.07
CA ARG A 54 -3.89 2.33 -5.81
C ARG A 54 -5.40 2.59 -5.84
N PRO A 55 -6.00 3.23 -6.85
CA PRO A 55 -7.45 3.41 -6.90
C PRO A 55 -8.22 2.08 -6.87
N GLY A 56 -7.73 1.08 -7.60
CA GLY A 56 -8.36 -0.23 -7.69
C GLY A 56 -8.36 -0.99 -6.36
N VAL A 57 -7.23 -0.96 -5.64
CA VAL A 57 -7.13 -1.66 -4.35
C VAL A 57 -7.95 -0.95 -3.26
N LEU A 58 -7.98 0.38 -3.26
CA LEU A 58 -8.80 1.15 -2.31
C LEU A 58 -10.29 0.90 -2.54
N LEU A 59 -10.73 0.93 -3.80
CA LEU A 59 -12.11 0.59 -4.15
C LEU A 59 -12.49 -0.84 -3.77
N ALA A 60 -11.55 -1.78 -3.91
CA ALA A 60 -11.78 -3.18 -3.51
C ALA A 60 -11.99 -3.30 -2.00
N ILE A 61 -11.24 -2.57 -1.18
CA ILE A 61 -11.41 -2.55 0.29
C ILE A 61 -12.73 -1.89 0.66
N GLU A 62 -13.06 -0.73 0.09
CA GLU A 62 -14.32 -0.02 0.33
C GLU A 62 -15.54 -0.91 0.04
N LYS A 63 -15.47 -1.73 -1.02
CA LYS A 63 -16.56 -2.62 -1.45
C LYS A 63 -16.56 -4.01 -0.83
N ALA A 64 -15.54 -4.36 -0.04
CA ALA A 64 -15.45 -5.69 0.58
C ALA A 64 -16.36 -5.85 1.83
N GLY A 65 -17.10 -4.79 2.20
CA GLY A 65 -18.08 -4.77 3.29
C GLY A 65 -19.40 -5.46 2.97
#